data_AF-A0A2X2C8Q6-F1
#
_entry.id   AF-A0A2X2C8Q6-F1
#
_cell.length_a   1.000
_cell.length_b   1.000
_cell.length_c   1.000
_cell.angle_alpha   90.00
_cell.angle_beta   90.00
_cell.angle_gamma   90.00
#
_symmetry.space_group_name_H-M   'P 1'
#
loop_
_entity.id
_entity.type
_entity.pdbx_description
1 polymer ?
#
loop_
_entity_poly.entity_id
_entity_poly.type
_entity_poly.pdbx_seq_one_letter_code
_entity_poly.pdbx_strand_id
1 'polypeptide(L)'
;MSPTVAAEVIIGKWLDDLGSPNYLDAQFKIVKDDGKYFLERRNGDGSGGRYRLEKEKDDEAYIKVGDQFGAVYVVTPEGLEIYDRDGYIRTAKELKKN
;
A
#
# COMPACT_ATOMS: atom_id res chain seq x y z
N MET A 1 12.62 18.13 27.18
CA MET A 1 11.96 16.84 26.91
C MET A 1 11.98 16.65 25.41
N SER A 2 12.71 15.66 24.90
CA SER A 2 12.68 15.36 23.46
C SER A 2 11.37 14.63 23.14
N PRO A 3 10.64 14.99 22.09
CA PRO A 3 9.46 14.23 21.70
C PRO A 3 9.90 12.84 21.26
N THR A 4 9.36 11.80 21.90
CA THR A 4 9.44 10.43 21.40
C THR A 4 8.69 10.40 20.07
N VAL A 5 9.41 10.42 18.95
CA VAL A 5 8.81 10.16 17.64
C VAL A 5 8.20 8.76 17.72
N ALA A 6 6.89 8.65 17.59
CA ALA A 6 6.23 7.36 17.53
C ALA A 6 6.84 6.58 16.35
N ALA A 7 7.38 5.40 16.63
CA ALA A 7 8.02 4.60 15.60
C ALA A 7 7.00 4.19 14.52
N GLU A 8 7.40 4.29 13.25
CA GLU A 8 6.60 3.82 12.11
C GLU A 8 6.20 2.36 12.33
N VAL A 9 4.89 2.08 12.24
CA VAL A 9 4.34 0.72 12.31
C VAL A 9 4.07 0.20 10.91
N ILE A 10 4.72 -0.88 10.53
CA ILE A 10 4.50 -1.54 9.24
C ILE A 10 3.27 -2.45 9.37
N ILE A 11 2.22 -2.13 8.61
CA ILE A 11 1.00 -2.94 8.51
C ILE A 11 1.27 -4.18 7.65
N GLY A 12 1.91 -3.99 6.50
CA GLY A 12 2.31 -5.09 5.63
C GLY A 12 3.19 -4.66 4.48
N LYS A 13 3.72 -5.65 3.76
CA LYS A 13 4.56 -5.50 2.58
C LYS A 13 4.13 -6.50 1.53
N TRP A 14 4.04 -6.05 0.28
CA TRP A 14 3.58 -6.88 -0.83
C TRP A 14 4.41 -6.61 -2.09
N LEU A 15 4.53 -7.64 -2.92
CA LEU A 15 5.10 -7.58 -4.26
C LEU A 15 3.96 -7.61 -5.27
N ASP A 16 3.86 -6.54 -6.04
CA ASP A 16 2.95 -6.36 -7.15
C ASP A 16 3.67 -6.75 -8.44
N ASP A 17 3.45 -8.01 -8.85
CA ASP A 17 3.84 -8.54 -10.14
C ASP A 17 2.90 -7.95 -11.21
N LEU A 18 3.43 -7.02 -12.01
CA LEU A 18 2.65 -6.33 -13.04
C LEU A 18 2.47 -7.19 -14.31
N GLY A 19 3.06 -8.39 -14.35
CA GLY A 19 2.90 -9.36 -15.45
C GLY A 19 3.39 -8.86 -16.81
N SER A 20 4.26 -7.84 -16.83
CA SER A 20 4.72 -7.19 -18.06
C SER A 20 6.24 -7.21 -18.15
N PRO A 21 6.84 -7.63 -19.29
CA PRO A 21 8.28 -7.50 -19.50
C PRO A 21 8.74 -6.04 -19.58
N ASN A 22 7.80 -5.10 -19.76
CA ASN A 22 8.08 -3.67 -19.90
C ASN A 22 7.88 -2.88 -18.61
N TYR A 23 7.16 -3.44 -17.62
CA TYR A 23 6.91 -2.79 -16.34
C TYR A 23 7.48 -3.66 -15.23
N LEU A 24 8.53 -3.16 -14.57
CA LEU A 24 9.17 -3.88 -13.49
C LEU A 24 8.23 -3.98 -12.29
N ASP A 25 8.33 -5.10 -11.56
CA ASP A 25 7.56 -5.36 -10.35
C ASP A 25 7.63 -4.18 -9.37
N ALA A 26 6.53 -3.94 -8.67
CA ALA A 26 6.46 -2.93 -7.64
C ALA A 26 6.38 -3.55 -6.25
N GLN A 27 6.97 -2.89 -5.27
CA GLN A 27 6.80 -3.21 -3.86
C GLN A 27 5.86 -2.20 -3.24
N PHE A 28 4.85 -2.69 -2.53
CA PHE A 28 3.95 -1.90 -1.70
C PHE A 28 4.26 -2.13 -0.23
N LYS A 29 4.25 -1.06 0.55
CA LYS A 29 4.32 -1.11 2.01
C LYS A 29 3.25 -0.17 2.57
N ILE A 30 2.33 -0.70 3.37
CA ILE A 30 1.39 0.14 4.13
C ILE A 30 1.97 0.35 5.52
N VAL A 31 2.06 1.62 5.91
CA VAL A 31 2.60 2.02 7.22
C VAL A 31 1.64 2.94 7.94
N LYS A 32 1.68 2.87 9.27
CA LYS A 32 1.08 3.85 10.16
C LYS A 32 2.19 4.66 10.80
N ASP A 33 2.18 5.95 10.54
CA ASP A 33 3.16 6.93 11.01
C ASP A 33 2.42 8.15 11.56
N ASP A 34 2.73 8.54 12.80
CA ASP A 34 2.06 9.63 13.54
C ASP A 34 0.51 9.57 13.45
N GLY A 35 -0.04 8.38 13.67
CA GLY A 35 -1.49 8.14 13.63
C GLY A 35 -2.12 8.14 12.22
N LYS A 36 -1.34 8.39 11.17
CA LYS A 36 -1.78 8.45 9.78
C LYS A 36 -1.28 7.24 9.01
N TYR A 37 -2.09 6.76 8.07
CA TYR A 37 -1.71 5.67 7.17
C TYR A 37 -1.12 6.21 5.85
N PHE A 38 -0.16 5.47 5.31
CA PHE A 38 0.47 5.76 4.04
C PHE A 38 0.75 4.48 3.25
N LEU A 39 0.63 4.57 1.93
CA LEU A 39 1.20 3.60 1.00
C LEU A 39 2.56 4.11 0.54
N GLU A 40 3.60 3.32 0.74
CA GLU A 40 4.87 3.49 0.06
C GLU A 40 4.93 2.51 -1.11
N ARG A 41 5.07 3.05 -2.32
CA ARG A 41 5.28 2.29 -3.55
C ARG A 41 6.71 2.47 -4.02
N ARG A 42 7.38 1.37 -4.37
CA ARG A 42 8.68 1.39 -5.04
C ARG A 42 8.63 0.46 -6.25
N ASN A 43 8.77 1.02 -7.43
CA ASN A 43 8.85 0.27 -8.68
C ASN A 43 10.26 -0.29 -8.87
N GLY A 44 10.42 -1.33 -9.69
CA GLY A 44 11.71 -1.95 -9.95
C GLY A 44 12.72 -1.04 -10.66
N ASP A 45 12.27 0.04 -11.30
CA ASP A 45 13.14 1.08 -11.87
C ASP A 45 13.66 2.07 -10.81
N GLY A 46 13.28 1.88 -9.54
CA GLY A 46 13.64 2.74 -8.42
C GLY A 46 12.72 3.95 -8.23
N SER A 47 11.82 4.23 -9.17
CA SER A 47 10.80 5.26 -8.99
C SER A 47 9.78 4.83 -7.94
N GLY A 48 9.06 5.78 -7.36
CA GLY A 48 8.13 5.49 -6.29
C GLY A 48 7.49 6.72 -5.69
N GLY A 49 6.73 6.49 -4.62
CA GLY A 49 6.05 7.57 -3.91
C GLY A 49 5.47 7.11 -2.60
N ARG A 50 5.15 8.09 -1.76
CA ARG A 50 4.46 7.91 -0.49
C ARG A 50 3.12 8.64 -0.56
N TYR A 51 2.03 7.91 -0.39
CA TYR A 51 0.67 8.41 -0.60
C TYR A 51 -0.14 8.30 0.68
N ARG A 52 -0.87 9.35 1.04
CA ARG A 52 -1.74 9.36 2.22
C ARG A 52 -2.94 8.42 2.00
N LEU A 53 -3.24 7.60 3.01
CA LEU A 53 -4.37 6.66 3.01
C LEU A 53 -5.35 6.94 4.15
N GLU A 54 -6.65 6.81 3.94
CA GLU A 54 -7.63 6.72 5.04
C GLU A 54 -8.04 5.28 5.23
N LYS A 55 -7.99 4.79 6.48
CA LYS A 55 -8.45 3.44 6.80
C LYS A 55 -9.95 3.48 7.05
N GLU A 56 -10.70 2.58 6.43
CA GLU A 56 -12.10 2.36 6.79
C GLU A 56 -12.19 1.79 8.21
N LYS A 57 -13.25 2.14 8.96
CA LYS A 57 -13.31 1.85 10.40
C LYS A 57 -13.42 0.36 10.70
N ASP A 58 -14.13 -0.36 9.85
CA ASP A 58 -14.57 -1.74 10.10
C ASP A 58 -13.82 -2.77 9.23
N ASP A 59 -13.05 -2.31 8.24
CA ASP A 59 -12.36 -3.15 7.28
C ASP A 59 -10.85 -2.88 7.28
N GLU A 60 -10.05 -3.87 6.86
CA GLU A 60 -8.64 -3.66 6.50
C GLU A 60 -8.50 -3.04 5.09
N ALA A 61 -9.36 -2.06 4.81
CA ALA A 61 -9.42 -1.31 3.58
C ALA A 61 -8.84 0.09 3.77
N TYR A 62 -8.07 0.53 2.79
CA TYR A 62 -7.31 1.78 2.81
C TYR A 62 -7.51 2.56 1.51
N ILE A 63 -8.10 3.75 1.61
CA ILE A 63 -8.46 4.60 0.47
C ILE A 63 -7.38 5.66 0.26
N LYS A 64 -6.89 5.83 -0.97
CA LYS A 64 -5.92 6.88 -1.28
C LYS A 64 -6.57 8.26 -1.28
N VAL A 65 -6.05 9.16 -0.44
CA VAL A 65 -6.58 10.53 -0.31
C VAL A 65 -6.23 11.38 -1.53
N GLY A 66 -7.22 12.10 -2.07
CA GLY A 66 -7.04 13.02 -3.18
C GLY A 66 -6.80 12.35 -4.54
N ASP A 67 -7.07 11.05 -4.65
CA ASP A 67 -6.87 10.28 -5.88
C ASP A 67 -8.11 10.32 -6.78
N GLN A 68 -7.95 10.80 -8.02
CA GLN A 68 -9.06 10.90 -8.98
C GLN A 68 -9.44 9.56 -9.60
N PHE A 69 -8.60 8.54 -9.45
CA PHE A 69 -8.82 7.20 -9.98
C PHE A 69 -9.55 6.29 -8.99
N GLY A 70 -9.71 6.72 -7.73
CA GLY A 70 -10.43 5.97 -6.71
C GLY A 70 -9.67 4.76 -6.19
N ALA A 71 -8.34 4.85 -6.06
CA ALA A 71 -7.53 3.73 -5.60
C ALA A 71 -7.88 3.30 -4.17
N VAL A 72 -8.19 2.01 -4.00
CA VAL A 72 -8.43 1.35 -2.71
C VAL A 72 -7.53 0.12 -2.57
N TYR A 73 -7.02 -0.10 -1.37
CA TYR A 73 -6.15 -1.21 -1.02
C TYR A 73 -6.76 -2.01 0.12
N VAL A 74 -7.04 -3.29 -0.09
CA VAL A 74 -7.68 -4.16 0.91
C VAL A 74 -6.71 -5.27 1.29
N VAL A 75 -6.40 -5.39 2.58
CA VAL A 75 -5.55 -6.46 3.09
C VAL A 75 -6.39 -7.71 3.33
N THR A 76 -6.06 -8.79 2.64
CA THR A 76 -6.73 -10.10 2.74
C THR A 76 -5.73 -11.20 3.08
N PRO A 77 -6.18 -12.41 3.44
CA PRO A 77 -5.29 -13.57 3.62
C PRO A 77 -4.45 -13.90 2.37
N GLU A 78 -4.94 -13.57 1.18
CA GLU A 78 -4.29 -13.84 -0.11
C GLU A 78 -3.23 -12.78 -0.49
N GLY A 79 -3.32 -11.57 0.09
CA GLY A 79 -2.37 -10.49 -0.16
C GLY A 79 -2.99 -9.10 -0.02
N LEU A 80 -2.56 -8.18 -0.89
CA LEU A 80 -3.12 -6.84 -0.99
C LEU A 80 -3.93 -6.75 -2.28
N GLU A 81 -5.25 -6.74 -2.16
CA GLU A 81 -6.13 -6.49 -3.28
C GLU A 81 -6.11 -4.99 -3.61
N ILE A 82 -6.00 -4.70 -4.90
CA ILE A 82 -5.90 -3.35 -5.44
C ILE A 82 -7.11 -3.10 -6.31
N TYR A 83 -7.80 -2.01 -6.02
CA TYR A 83 -8.99 -1.57 -6.72
C TYR A 83 -8.80 -0.17 -7.29
N ASP A 84 -9.54 0.14 -8.34
CA ASP A 84 -9.86 1.51 -8.74
C ASP A 84 -11.39 1.68 -8.78
N ARG A 85 -11.85 2.81 -9.32
CA ARG A 85 -13.29 3.09 -9.50
C ARG A 85 -14.03 2.07 -10.37
N ASP A 86 -13.34 1.36 -11.26
CA ASP A 86 -13.93 0.38 -12.18
C ASP A 86 -13.94 -1.03 -11.53
N GLY A 87 -13.27 -1.19 -10.39
CA GLY A 87 -13.38 -2.34 -9.51
C GLY A 87 -12.04 -2.99 -9.20
N TYR A 88 -12.06 -4.30 -8.96
CA TYR A 88 -10.87 -5.09 -8.67
C TYR A 88 -9.92 -5.09 -9.87
N ILE A 89 -8.64 -4.82 -9.61
CA ILE A 89 -7.58 -4.87 -10.62
C ILE A 89 -6.77 -6.15 -10.49
N ARG A 90 -6.19 -6.39 -9.30
CA ARG A 90 -5.28 -7.52 -9.02
C ARG A 90 -4.95 -7.63 -7.53
N THR A 91 -4.28 -8.73 -7.14
CA THR A 91 -3.75 -8.95 -5.79
C THR A 91 -2.22 -8.98 -5.80
N ALA A 92 -1.59 -8.10 -5.03
CA ALA A 92 -0.15 -8.14 -4.77
C ALA A 92 0.16 -9.17 -3.68
N LYS A 93 1.22 -9.96 -3.87
CA LYS A 93 1.58 -11.10 -3.01
C LYS A 93 2.30 -10.63 -1.76
N GLU A 94 1.94 -11.16 -0.61
CA GLU A 94 2.61 -10.80 0.65
C GLU A 94 4.11 -11.15 0.59
N LEU A 95 4.94 -10.17 0.94
CA LEU A 95 6.37 -10.39 1.18
C LEU A 95 6.52 -10.88 2.62
N LYS A 96 6.81 -12.16 2.80
CA LYS A 96 7.07 -12.73 4.13
C LYS A 96 8.13 -11.91 4.85
N LYS A 97 7.86 -11.61 6.13
CA LYS A 97 8.88 -11.08 7.04
C LYS A 97 9.96 -12.15 7.19
N ASN A 98 11.14 -11.92 6.61
CA ASN A 98 12.36 -12.64 6.97
C ASN A 98 12.78 -12.27 8.40
#